data_AF-A0A7C2CTZ2-F1
#
_entry.id   AF-A0A7C2CTZ2-F1
#
_cell.length_a   1.000
_cell.length_b   1.000
_cell.length_c   1.000
_cell.angle_alpha   90.00
_cell.angle_beta   90.00
_cell.angle_gamma   90.00
#
_symmetry.space_group_name_H-M   'P 1'
#
loop_
_entity.id
_entity.type
_entity.pdbx_description
1 polymer ?
#
loop_
_entity_poly.entity_id
_entity_poly.type
_entity_poly.pdbx_seq_one_letter_code
_entity_poly.pdbx_strand_id
1 'polypeptide(L)' 'MAEVKVLENFAREAELRRRWMLMWEKLGERILKLPRWMQTIILEDVNTAVANRLATMEMIQHAKSNR' A
#
# COMPACT_ATOMS: atom_id res chain seq x y z
N MET A 1 -12.69 -14.56 24.77
CA MET A 1 -13.15 -14.53 23.35
C MET A 1 -12.72 -13.26 22.60
N ALA A 2 -12.74 -12.07 23.23
CA ALA A 2 -12.27 -10.83 22.58
C ALA A 2 -10.75 -10.79 22.36
N GLU A 3 -9.93 -11.24 23.33
CA GLU A 3 -8.46 -11.25 23.23
C GLU A 3 -7.93 -12.11 22.07
N VAL A 4 -8.55 -13.25 21.79
CA VAL A 4 -8.16 -14.16 20.70
C VAL A 4 -8.37 -13.50 19.33
N LYS A 5 -9.48 -12.77 19.15
CA LYS A 5 -9.77 -12.03 17.91
C LYS A 5 -8.80 -10.87 17.65
N VAL A 6 -8.34 -10.19 18.69
CA VAL A 6 -7.36 -9.10 18.58
C VAL A 6 -6.00 -9.65 18.13
N LEU A 7 -5.58 -10.78 18.70
CA LEU A 7 -4.33 -11.46 18.33
C LEU A 7 -4.35 -12.01 16.90
N GLU A 8 -5.48 -12.59 16.45
CA GLU A 8 -5.65 -13.02 15.06
C GLU A 8 -5.56 -11.86 14.05
N ASN A 9 -6.19 -10.73 14.38
CA ASN A 9 -6.10 -9.52 13.54
C ASN A 9 -4.68 -8.96 13.50
N PHE A 10 -3.98 -8.94 14.64
CA PHE A 10 -2.59 -8.49 14.71
C PHE A 10 -1.66 -9.36 13.86
N ALA A 11 -1.78 -10.69 13.95
CA ALA A 11 -0.97 -11.61 13.15
C ALA A 11 -1.24 -11.45 11.65
N ARG A 12 -2.50 -11.27 11.26
CA ARG A 12 -2.89 -11.01 9.88
C ARG A 12 -2.33 -9.68 9.36
N GLU A 13 -2.42 -8.62 10.14
CA GLU A 13 -1.86 -7.31 9.78
C GLU A 13 -0.34 -7.36 9.64
N ALA A 14 0.35 -8.05 10.55
CA ALA A 14 1.80 -8.24 10.48
C ALA A 14 2.20 -8.98 9.20
N GLU A 15 1.49 -10.06 8.83
CA GLU A 15 1.74 -10.81 7.60
C GLU A 15 1.47 -9.97 6.35
N LEU A 16 0.39 -9.19 6.33
CA LEU A 16 0.10 -8.27 5.22
C LEU A 16 1.19 -7.21 5.08
N ARG A 17 1.66 -6.61 6.18
CA ARG A 17 2.77 -5.65 6.16
C ARG A 17 4.05 -6.29 5.65
N ARG A 18 4.36 -7.52 6.09
CA ARG A 18 5.53 -8.28 5.61
C ARG A 18 5.45 -8.51 4.10
N ARG A 19 4.31 -8.98 3.59
CA ARG A 19 4.10 -9.18 2.15
C ARG A 19 4.23 -7.88 1.37
N TRP A 20 3.69 -6.79 1.90
CA TRP A 20 3.80 -5.46 1.31
C TRP A 20 5.25 -5.01 1.19
N MET A 21 6.05 -5.14 2.26
CA MET A 21 7.47 -4.81 2.26
C MET A 21 8.25 -5.62 1.22
N LEU A 22 8.03 -6.95 1.15
CA LEU A 22 8.69 -7.82 0.17
C LEU A 22 8.34 -7.45 -1.28
N MET A 23 7.12 -6.99 -1.52
CA MET A 23 6.72 -6.53 -2.85
C MET A 23 7.42 -5.22 -3.23
N TRP A 24 7.52 -4.26 -2.30
CA TRP A 24 8.23 -3.01 -2.52
C TRP A 24 9.72 -3.20 -2.75
N GLU A 25 10.35 -4.11 -2.02
CA GLU A 25 11.75 -4.47 -2.21
C GLU A 25 12.00 -4.98 -3.64
N LYS A 26 11.22 -5.97 -4.08
CA LYS A 26 11.29 -6.50 -5.45
C LYS A 26 11.00 -5.45 -6.53
N LEU A 27 10.06 -4.55 -6.27
CA LEU A 27 9.75 -3.47 -7.20
C LEU A 27 10.92 -2.49 -7.30
N GLY A 28 11.49 -2.07 -6.16
CA GLY A 28 12.67 -1.19 -6.11
C GLY A 28 13.86 -1.80 -6.86
N GLU A 29 14.18 -3.07 -6.61
CA GLU A 29 15.24 -3.79 -7.33
C GLU A 29 15.03 -3.79 -8.86
N ARG A 30 13.78 -3.92 -9.32
CA ARG A 30 13.46 -3.88 -10.75
C ARG A 30 13.59 -2.47 -11.33
N ILE A 31 13.13 -1.46 -10.60
CA ILE A 31 13.22 -0.06 -11.02
C ILE A 31 14.70 0.35 -11.15
N LEU A 32 15.55 -0.01 -10.19
CA LEU A 32 16.97 0.35 -10.22
C LEU A 32 17.75 -0.21 -11.42
N LYS A 33 17.24 -1.25 -12.09
CA LYS A 33 17.81 -1.80 -13.33
C LYS A 33 17.51 -0.96 -14.57
N LEU A 34 16.60 0.01 -14.47
CA LEU A 34 16.18 0.87 -15.58
C LEU A 34 17.04 2.14 -15.67
N PRO A 35 17.10 2.81 -16.83
CA PRO A 35 17.75 4.11 -16.94
C PRO A 35 17.09 5.17 -16.02
N ARG A 36 17.87 6.13 -15.52
CA ARG A 36 17.41 7.14 -14.54
C ARG A 36 16.11 7.85 -14.95
N TRP A 37 15.97 8.25 -16.22
CA TRP A 37 14.76 8.93 -16.69
C TRP A 37 13.50 8.07 -16.54
N MET A 38 13.63 6.76 -16.75
CA MET A 38 12.52 5.82 -16.61
C MET A 38 12.24 5.52 -15.14
N GLN A 39 13.27 5.48 -14.29
CA GLN A 39 13.09 5.38 -12.84
C GLN A 39 12.23 6.53 -12.32
N THR A 40 12.53 7.77 -12.73
CA THR A 40 11.76 8.96 -12.36
C THR A 40 10.30 8.84 -12.77
N ILE A 41 10.02 8.53 -14.04
CA ILE A 41 8.64 8.39 -14.55
C ILE A 41 7.87 7.32 -13.77
N ILE A 42 8.46 6.14 -13.58
CA ILE A 42 7.78 5.03 -12.89
C ILE A 42 7.51 5.39 -11.43
N LEU A 43 8.44 6.05 -10.74
CA LEU A 43 8.23 6.47 -9.36
C LEU A 43 7.13 7.53 -9.24
N GLU A 44 7.04 8.45 -10.20
CA GLU A 44 5.95 9.45 -10.28
C GLU A 44 4.59 8.78 -10.54
N ASP A 45 4.52 7.82 -11.46
CA ASP A 45 3.30 7.05 -11.76
C ASP A 45 2.83 6.25 -10.54
N VAL A 46 3.77 5.58 -9.85
CA VAL A 46 3.49 4.83 -8.63
C VAL A 46 2.96 5.76 -7.53
N ASN A 47 3.58 6.92 -7.32
CA ASN A 47 3.13 7.90 -6.34
C ASN A 47 1.71 8.41 -6.65
N THR A 48 1.45 8.70 -7.92
CA THR A 48 0.13 9.13 -8.41
C THR A 48 -0.92 8.05 -8.16
N ALA A 49 -0.62 6.78 -8.47
CA ALA A 49 -1.54 5.67 -8.25
C ALA A 49 -1.87 5.49 -6.75
N VAL A 50 -0.88 5.63 -5.86
CA VAL A 50 -1.08 5.56 -4.40
C VAL A 50 -1.96 6.72 -3.93
N ALA A 51 -1.67 7.95 -4.34
CA ALA A 51 -2.46 9.13 -3.99
C ALA A 51 -3.93 9.00 -4.43
N ASN A 52 -4.16 8.57 -5.68
CA ASN A 52 -5.52 8.35 -6.20
C ASN A 52 -6.27 7.30 -5.39
N ARG A 53 -5.58 6.23 -4.96
CA ARG A 53 -6.20 5.18 -4.16
C ARG A 53 -6.59 5.69 -2.77
N LEU A 54 -5.72 6.46 -2.11
CA LEU A 54 -6.00 7.07 -0.81
C LEU A 54 -7.19 8.03 -0.90
N ALA A 55 -7.19 8.94 -1.88
CA ALA A 55 -8.30 9.86 -2.09
C ALA A 55 -9.64 9.12 -2.29
N THR A 56 -9.63 8.02 -3.08
CA THR A 56 -10.83 7.18 -3.25
C THR A 56 -11.28 6.54 -1.93
N MET A 57 -10.34 6.05 -1.12
CA MET A 57 -10.66 5.46 0.18
C MET A 57 -11.25 6.48 1.15
N GLU A 58 -10.69 7.69 1.19
CA GLU A 58 -11.20 8.82 1.97
C GLU A 58 -12.62 9.20 1.54
N MET A 59 -12.86 9.33 0.23
CA MET A 59 -14.20 9.62 -0.31
C MET A 59 -15.23 8.55 0.12
N ILE A 60 -14.88 7.27 0.04
CA ILE A 60 -15.76 6.17 0.46
C ILE A 60 -16.03 6.25 1.97
N GLN A 61 -15.02 6.55 2.78
CA GLN A 61 -15.18 6.68 4.23
C GLN A 61 -16.08 7.86 4.60
N HIS A 62 -15.89 9.02 3.98
CA HIS A 62 -16.75 10.19 4.17
C HIS A 62 -18.20 9.90 3.75
N ALA A 63 -18.41 9.21 2.62
CA ALA A 63 -19.75 8.81 2.17
C ALA A 63 -20.45 7.85 3.14
N LYS A 64 -19.70 7.00 3.86
CA LYS A 64 -20.24 6.12 4.91
C LYS A 64 -20.54 6.85 6.21
N SER A 65 -19.79 7.91 6.53
CA SER A 65 -19.97 8.68 7.77
C SER A 65 -21.15 9.66 7.72
N ASN A 66 -21.55 10.09 6.52
CA ASN A 66 -22.68 11.01 6.30
C ASN A 66 -24.04 10.29 6.10
N ARG A 67 -24.12 9.00 6.39
CA ARG A 67 -25.32 8.17 6.29
C ARG A 67 -25.67 7.57 7.64
#